data_AF-A0A3A4S9N8-F1
#
_entry.id   AF-A0A3A4S9N8-F1
#
_cell.length_a   1.000
_cell.length_b   1.000
_cell.length_c   1.000
_cell.angle_alpha   90.00
_cell.angle_beta   90.00
_cell.angle_gamma   90.00
#
_symmetry.space_group_name_H-M   'P 1'
#
loop_
_entity.id
_entity.type
_entity.pdbx_description
1 polymer ?
#
loop_
_entity_poly.entity_id
_entity_poly.type
_entity_poly.pdbx_seq_one_letter_code
_entity_poly.pdbx_strand_id
1 'polypeptide(L)'
;MTAHLENKNALSRQIILTAVFVLLICTPIVKTLLSPAMQLSKVENRKLSQAPAIRMDMKALKSFPTKFEAYFNDQFGFRDAFIYIHNYVNATMLKISPVPDVIMGKQNWLFLKTAPYGEEKQSGKQLEAMKLHLETKRDWLAQRGIQYVFMPAPNKQSIYPEYLPENQNKKKQNLQIDDLIHYLQGTSTFMILDVRPQLRNGKDDDFVYYLTDHHWNDKGAFIAYQGLINFIHQWFPEMTPLSLQRMNQYSDISNGMSLANMMGLSDVFQETVIKLEVPRPCSHKKPYTAMIPEWNKKAGSGIEKDWYRMRIPIQSICGNADRKAIVFRDSFFDMLVPFFSEHFREAVYIWTRFDYSILPELINRIRPDIVIEECVESEIFLSHIPGEFHKTKGFDLLISGDKLGAVQEFTNDLQINPDSPDSYNNLGFALLQIREFDRAIELFQAALKLNTGHQKAAENLKLAQKTLIEIDQRVAEINHKLSLDPNHPELNIQLGNLLQKRGKTATAIPYYQKALASDPENFSALNNLAAANAYLHQFDVAIRIYQKLTLIFPDQAEVYFNLACLYSLQNNIPDAIDNLKTAVRKGYDNYNLIKTDHDLKNIRKTSFYESLVKSFHSAMPVEDEARNRSK
;
A
#
# COMPACT_ATOMS: atom_id res chain seq x y z
N MET A 1 -19.88 62.11 59.63
CA MET A 1 -19.01 62.59 58.52
C MET A 1 -18.15 61.45 57.95
N THR A 2 -17.59 60.59 58.79
CA THR A 2 -16.80 59.40 58.42
C THR A 2 -17.56 58.38 57.55
N ALA A 3 -18.80 58.00 57.92
CA ALA A 3 -19.62 57.07 57.13
C ALA A 3 -20.00 57.59 55.72
N HIS A 4 -20.05 58.91 55.52
CA HIS A 4 -20.38 59.52 54.23
C HIS A 4 -19.16 59.60 53.30
N LEU A 5 -17.96 59.73 53.87
CA LEU A 5 -16.68 59.66 53.15
C LEU A 5 -16.32 58.22 52.73
N GLU A 6 -16.59 57.23 53.59
CA GLU A 6 -16.43 55.81 53.25
C GLU A 6 -17.36 55.37 52.11
N ASN A 7 -18.61 55.84 52.12
CA ASN A 7 -19.59 55.49 51.08
C ASN A 7 -19.27 56.14 49.71
N LYS A 8 -18.75 57.39 49.69
CA LYS A 8 -18.23 58.01 48.47
C LYS A 8 -16.99 57.29 47.93
N ASN A 9 -16.10 56.83 48.80
CA ASN A 9 -14.92 56.06 48.40
C ASN A 9 -15.29 54.67 47.85
N ALA A 10 -16.31 54.01 48.42
CA ALA A 10 -16.84 52.75 47.91
C ALA A 10 -17.50 52.91 46.52
N LEU A 11 -18.33 53.94 46.34
CA LEU A 11 -18.96 54.25 45.04
C LEU A 11 -17.93 54.60 43.96
N SER A 12 -16.91 55.39 44.32
CA SER A 12 -15.81 55.74 43.41
C SER A 12 -15.01 54.51 42.99
N ARG A 13 -14.73 53.58 43.93
CA ARG A 13 -14.09 52.30 43.63
C ARG A 13 -14.95 51.44 42.69
N GLN A 14 -16.25 51.36 42.92
CA GLN A 14 -17.16 50.60 42.05
C GLN A 14 -17.25 51.17 40.63
N ILE A 15 -17.28 52.50 40.48
CA ILE A 15 -17.26 53.14 39.15
C ILE A 15 -15.95 52.85 38.42
N ILE A 16 -14.81 52.95 39.12
CA ILE A 16 -13.50 52.63 38.54
C ILE A 16 -13.44 51.16 38.12
N LEU A 17 -13.86 50.23 38.99
CA LEU A 17 -13.87 48.80 38.69
C LEU A 17 -14.78 48.48 37.50
N THR A 18 -15.97 49.09 37.44
CA THR A 18 -16.89 48.94 36.30
C THR A 18 -16.29 49.51 35.02
N ALA A 19 -15.67 50.69 35.06
CA ALA A 19 -15.03 51.29 33.90
C ALA A 19 -13.87 50.43 33.38
N VAL A 20 -13.04 49.90 34.28
CA VAL A 20 -11.96 48.96 33.94
C VAL A 20 -12.53 47.68 33.35
N PHE A 21 -13.59 47.12 33.94
CA PHE A 21 -14.24 45.91 33.44
C PHE A 21 -14.83 46.09 32.04
N VAL A 22 -15.54 47.20 31.79
CA VAL A 22 -16.06 47.55 30.47
C VAL A 22 -14.91 47.72 29.47
N LEU A 23 -13.84 48.42 29.86
CA LEU A 23 -12.67 48.60 29.01
C LEU A 23 -12.03 47.25 28.66
N LEU A 24 -11.90 46.33 29.61
CA LEU A 24 -11.36 44.99 29.37
C LEU A 24 -12.20 44.17 28.40
N ILE A 25 -13.54 44.23 28.48
CA ILE A 25 -14.43 43.48 27.57
C ILE A 25 -14.49 44.12 26.18
N CYS A 26 -14.46 45.45 26.09
CA CYS A 26 -14.52 46.15 24.81
C CYS A 26 -13.18 46.12 24.05
N THR A 27 -12.05 46.01 24.75
CA THR A 27 -10.71 46.07 24.15
C THR A 27 -10.47 45.00 23.06
N PRO A 28 -10.81 43.70 23.26
CA PRO A 28 -10.73 42.69 22.19
C PRO A 28 -11.58 43.05 20.97
N ILE A 29 -12.79 43.55 21.16
CA ILE A 29 -13.70 43.93 20.06
C ILE A 29 -13.12 45.10 19.27
N VAL A 30 -12.65 46.14 19.97
CA VAL A 30 -11.97 47.28 19.35
C VAL A 30 -10.74 46.81 18.57
N LYS A 31 -9.95 45.89 19.15
CA LYS A 31 -8.78 45.30 18.47
C LYS A 31 -9.17 44.52 17.21
N THR A 32 -10.25 43.74 17.24
CA THR A 32 -10.79 43.02 16.08
C THR A 32 -11.16 44.00 14.96
N LEU A 33 -11.83 45.10 15.29
CA LEU A 33 -12.30 46.08 14.31
C LEU A 33 -11.17 46.92 13.70
N LEU A 34 -10.12 47.21 14.47
CA LEU A 34 -9.00 48.06 14.04
C LEU A 34 -7.85 47.28 13.38
N SER A 35 -7.83 45.95 13.46
CA SER A 35 -6.74 45.14 12.93
C SER A 35 -7.09 44.53 11.58
N PRO A 36 -6.14 44.41 10.64
CA PRO A 36 -6.37 43.65 9.42
C PRO A 36 -6.61 42.18 9.76
N ALA A 37 -7.49 41.53 8.99
CA ALA A 37 -7.76 40.11 9.16
C ALA A 37 -6.48 39.27 8.96
N MET A 38 -6.17 38.45 9.95
CA MET A 38 -5.06 37.52 9.90
C MET A 38 -5.41 36.34 8.98
N GLN A 39 -4.41 35.91 8.19
CA GLN A 39 -4.56 34.74 7.33
C GLN A 39 -4.16 33.44 8.02
N LEU A 40 -3.21 33.50 8.96
CA LEU A 40 -2.62 32.37 9.66
C LEU A 40 -2.48 32.71 11.14
N SER A 41 -2.84 31.77 12.02
CA SER A 41 -2.45 31.82 13.43
C SER A 41 -1.06 31.23 13.59
N LYS A 42 -0.18 31.94 14.29
CA LYS A 42 1.19 31.44 14.57
C LYS A 42 1.20 30.41 15.69
N VAL A 43 0.26 30.51 16.62
CA VAL A 43 0.15 29.62 17.80
C VAL A 43 -0.54 28.32 17.43
N GLU A 44 -1.61 28.38 16.62
CA GLU A 44 -2.36 27.18 16.19
C GLU A 44 -1.81 26.57 14.88
N ASN A 45 -0.87 27.24 14.20
CA ASN A 45 -0.29 26.84 12.90
C ASN A 45 -1.34 26.41 11.85
N ARG A 46 -2.44 27.16 11.75
CA ARG A 46 -3.55 26.90 10.80
C ARG A 46 -4.02 28.15 10.08
N LYS A 47 -4.66 27.94 8.94
CA LYS A 47 -5.35 29.01 8.19
C LYS A 47 -6.60 29.45 8.95
N LEU A 48 -6.78 30.76 9.03
CA LEU A 48 -7.92 31.39 9.68
C LEU A 48 -9.03 31.71 8.67
N SER A 49 -10.26 31.61 9.15
CA SER A 49 -11.46 31.94 8.41
C SER A 49 -11.40 33.38 7.92
N GLN A 50 -11.81 33.58 6.67
CA GLN A 50 -11.88 34.89 6.02
C GLN A 50 -13.31 35.44 6.11
N ALA A 51 -13.44 36.75 5.97
CA ALA A 51 -14.74 37.41 6.03
C ALA A 51 -15.68 36.81 4.97
N PRO A 52 -16.88 36.33 5.35
CA PRO A 52 -17.81 35.77 4.39
C PRO A 52 -18.31 36.85 3.42
N ALA A 53 -18.33 36.53 2.13
CA ALA A 53 -18.92 37.41 1.13
C ALA A 53 -20.42 37.55 1.39
N ILE A 54 -20.91 38.79 1.39
CA ILE A 54 -22.35 39.08 1.47
C ILE A 54 -22.94 38.84 0.09
N ARG A 55 -23.69 37.74 -0.06
CA ARG A 55 -24.40 37.38 -1.30
C ARG A 55 -25.87 37.15 -1.01
N MET A 56 -26.72 37.65 -1.90
CA MET A 56 -28.19 37.62 -1.79
C MET A 56 -28.81 36.30 -2.31
N ASP A 57 -28.06 35.20 -2.32
CA ASP A 57 -28.57 33.89 -2.71
C ASP A 57 -28.89 33.02 -1.49
N MET A 58 -29.91 32.17 -1.60
CA MET A 58 -30.44 31.38 -0.47
C MET A 58 -29.38 30.47 0.17
N LYS A 59 -28.45 29.93 -0.63
CA LYS A 59 -27.36 29.06 -0.13
C LYS A 59 -26.34 29.88 0.67
N ALA A 60 -25.97 31.06 0.19
CA ALA A 60 -25.08 31.97 0.89
C ALA A 60 -25.69 32.47 2.21
N LEU A 61 -26.94 32.94 2.20
CA LEU A 61 -27.65 33.43 3.38
C LEU A 61 -27.79 32.35 4.46
N LYS A 62 -28.12 31.11 4.08
CA LYS A 62 -28.21 29.98 5.02
C LYS A 62 -26.85 29.64 5.66
N SER A 63 -25.74 29.80 4.93
CA SER A 63 -24.39 29.51 5.43
C SER A 63 -23.68 30.71 6.10
N PHE A 64 -24.25 31.91 5.99
CA PHE A 64 -23.59 33.15 6.44
C PHE A 64 -23.36 33.20 7.96
N PRO A 65 -24.35 32.88 8.84
CA PRO A 65 -24.13 32.94 10.28
C PRO A 65 -22.95 32.07 10.74
N THR A 66 -22.90 30.81 10.30
CA THR A 66 -21.82 29.87 10.65
C THR A 66 -20.45 30.36 10.16
N LYS A 67 -20.38 30.91 8.93
CA LYS A 67 -19.12 31.45 8.39
C LYS A 67 -18.68 32.73 9.08
N PHE A 68 -19.63 33.59 9.44
CA PHE A 68 -19.36 34.82 10.18
C PHE A 68 -18.89 34.51 11.60
N GLU A 69 -19.53 33.55 12.28
CA GLU A 69 -19.10 33.08 13.60
C GLU A 69 -17.68 32.50 13.57
N ALA A 70 -17.38 31.64 12.59
CA ALA A 70 -16.03 31.12 12.38
C ALA A 70 -15.01 32.24 12.12
N TYR A 71 -15.35 33.23 11.28
CA TYR A 71 -14.53 34.42 11.05
C TYR A 71 -14.33 35.23 12.33
N PHE A 72 -15.39 35.56 13.06
CA PHE A 72 -15.31 36.38 14.26
C PHE A 72 -14.47 35.69 15.35
N ASN A 73 -14.66 34.39 15.55
CA ASN A 73 -13.91 33.60 16.53
C ASN A 73 -12.41 33.51 16.16
N ASP A 74 -12.09 33.43 14.86
CA ASP A 74 -10.71 33.38 14.37
C ASP A 74 -10.02 34.75 14.41
N GLN A 75 -10.77 35.84 14.19
CA GLN A 75 -10.24 37.21 14.18
C GLN A 75 -10.38 37.95 15.52
N PHE A 76 -10.84 37.26 16.57
CA PHE A 76 -11.05 37.85 17.89
C PHE A 76 -9.75 38.50 18.41
N GLY A 77 -9.84 39.76 18.85
CA GLY A 77 -8.69 40.53 19.31
C GLY A 77 -7.94 39.82 20.43
N PHE A 78 -6.60 39.73 20.29
CA PHE A 78 -5.70 39.03 21.21
C PHE A 78 -5.90 37.51 21.31
N ARG A 79 -6.64 36.87 20.40
CA ARG A 79 -6.84 35.41 20.38
C ARG A 79 -5.53 34.62 20.57
N ASP A 80 -4.54 34.84 19.71
CA ASP A 80 -3.25 34.12 19.77
C ASP A 80 -2.58 34.31 21.15
N ALA A 81 -2.68 35.49 21.76
CA ALA A 81 -2.14 35.75 23.09
C ALA A 81 -2.90 34.98 24.18
N PHE A 82 -4.23 34.92 24.10
CA PHE A 82 -5.04 34.15 25.06
C PHE A 82 -4.81 32.65 24.94
N ILE A 83 -4.68 32.12 23.71
CA ILE A 83 -4.35 30.71 23.48
C ILE A 83 -2.96 30.40 24.01
N TYR A 84 -1.97 31.25 23.71
CA TYR A 84 -0.62 31.08 24.23
C TYR A 84 -0.62 31.08 25.77
N ILE A 85 -1.28 32.05 26.43
CA ILE A 85 -1.37 32.10 27.89
C ILE A 85 -2.06 30.86 28.44
N HIS A 86 -3.17 30.42 27.83
CA HIS A 86 -3.88 29.21 28.22
C HIS A 86 -2.96 27.98 28.13
N ASN A 87 -2.28 27.82 27.00
CA ASN A 87 -1.35 26.71 26.76
C ASN A 87 -0.18 26.75 27.74
N TYR A 88 0.40 27.93 27.96
CA TYR A 88 1.50 28.15 28.89
C TYR A 88 1.10 27.79 30.32
N VAL A 89 -0.05 28.25 30.81
CA VAL A 89 -0.54 27.94 32.17
C VAL A 89 -0.81 26.44 32.31
N ASN A 90 -1.48 25.82 31.34
CA ASN A 90 -1.74 24.38 31.36
C ASN A 90 -0.43 23.58 31.40
N ALA A 91 0.51 23.88 30.51
CA ALA A 91 1.75 23.13 30.39
C ALA A 91 2.70 23.39 31.57
N THR A 92 2.91 24.64 31.97
CA THR A 92 3.95 24.98 32.95
C THR A 92 3.46 24.89 34.40
N MET A 93 2.23 25.34 34.69
CA MET A 93 1.67 25.39 36.04
C MET A 93 0.86 24.14 36.39
N LEU A 94 -0.04 23.73 35.50
CA LEU A 94 -0.94 22.60 35.77
C LEU A 94 -0.34 21.24 35.37
N LYS A 95 0.73 21.24 34.58
CA LYS A 95 1.36 20.04 33.99
C LYS A 95 0.38 19.21 33.16
N ILE A 96 -0.57 19.86 32.50
CA ILE A 96 -1.56 19.27 31.61
C ILE A 96 -1.25 19.70 30.18
N SER A 97 -1.30 18.76 29.24
CA SER A 97 -1.12 19.12 27.84
C SER A 97 -2.34 19.91 27.33
N PRO A 98 -2.14 21.07 26.68
CA PRO A 98 -3.21 21.79 26.02
C PRO A 98 -3.66 21.13 24.71
N VAL A 99 -2.89 20.15 24.21
CA VAL A 99 -3.16 19.44 22.95
C VAL A 99 -3.44 17.97 23.24
N PRO A 100 -4.60 17.42 22.84
CA PRO A 100 -4.99 16.04 23.15
C PRO A 100 -4.01 14.97 22.67
N ASP A 101 -3.29 15.26 21.57
CA ASP A 101 -2.35 14.34 20.93
C ASP A 101 -0.92 14.42 21.50
N VAL A 102 -0.67 15.31 22.46
CA VAL A 102 0.62 15.41 23.15
C VAL A 102 0.46 14.98 24.59
N ILE A 103 1.27 14.03 25.04
CA ILE A 103 1.35 13.59 26.43
C ILE A 103 2.53 14.31 27.08
N MET A 104 2.27 14.98 28.19
CA MET A 104 3.29 15.58 29.04
C MET A 104 3.84 14.52 29.99
N GLY A 105 5.09 14.13 29.79
CA GLY A 105 5.86 13.23 30.63
C GLY A 105 6.61 13.93 31.76
N LYS A 106 7.42 13.14 32.47
CA LYS A 106 8.31 13.62 33.54
C LYS A 106 9.47 14.41 32.94
N GLN A 107 10.02 15.37 33.69
CA GLN A 107 11.24 16.09 33.33
C GLN A 107 11.20 16.73 31.92
N ASN A 108 10.08 17.38 31.57
CA ASN A 108 9.84 18.04 30.28
C ASN A 108 9.82 17.12 29.05
N TRP A 109 9.77 15.80 29.23
CA TRP A 109 9.57 14.88 28.12
C TRP A 109 8.18 15.05 27.52
N LEU A 110 8.10 15.23 26.21
CA LEU A 110 6.86 15.22 25.46
C LEU A 110 6.75 13.93 24.65
N PHE A 111 5.57 13.32 24.63
CA PHE A 111 5.30 12.13 23.83
C PHE A 111 4.13 12.39 22.89
N LEU A 112 4.20 11.84 21.68
CA LEU A 112 3.04 11.80 20.80
C LEU A 112 2.09 10.73 21.32
N LYS A 113 0.81 11.09 21.49
CA LYS A 113 -0.25 10.13 21.75
C LYS A 113 -0.46 9.32 20.47
N THR A 114 0.11 8.13 20.42
CA THR A 114 -0.24 7.17 19.38
C THR A 114 -1.67 6.70 19.60
N ALA A 115 -2.39 6.39 18.52
CA ALA A 115 -3.73 5.83 18.58
C ALA A 115 -3.79 4.63 19.57
N PRO A 116 -4.96 4.31 20.19
CA PRO A 116 -5.10 3.29 21.23
C PRO A 116 -4.91 1.83 20.74
N TYR A 117 -4.00 1.62 19.80
CA TYR A 117 -3.59 0.33 19.30
C TYR A 117 -2.44 -0.19 20.17
N GLY A 118 -2.80 -1.13 21.03
CA GLY A 118 -1.98 -1.60 22.14
C GLY A 118 -2.81 -2.13 23.32
N GLU A 119 -4.15 -2.06 23.25
CA GLU A 119 -5.02 -2.72 24.25
C GLU A 119 -5.51 -4.11 23.80
N GLU A 120 -5.62 -4.37 22.49
CA GLU A 120 -6.00 -5.70 21.98
C GLU A 120 -4.79 -6.45 21.44
N LYS A 121 -4.51 -7.60 22.07
CA LYS A 121 -3.56 -8.60 21.59
C LYS A 121 -3.93 -8.98 20.16
N GLN A 122 -2.94 -9.03 19.25
CA GLN A 122 -3.21 -9.44 17.88
C GLN A 122 -3.72 -10.88 17.87
N SER A 123 -4.79 -11.13 17.12
CA SER A 123 -5.27 -12.50 16.92
C SER A 123 -4.20 -13.31 16.18
N GLY A 124 -4.15 -14.63 16.42
CA GLY A 124 -3.23 -15.51 15.68
C GLY A 124 -3.39 -15.40 14.16
N LYS A 125 -4.59 -15.05 13.68
CA LYS A 125 -4.87 -14.79 12.25
C LYS A 125 -4.17 -13.53 11.74
N GLN A 126 -4.18 -12.43 12.50
CA GLN A 126 -3.50 -11.18 12.13
C GLN A 126 -1.97 -11.39 12.07
N LEU A 127 -1.42 -12.15 13.03
CA LEU A 127 0.01 -12.47 13.07
C LEU A 127 0.44 -13.36 11.88
N GLU A 128 -0.32 -14.41 11.58
CA GLU A 128 -0.04 -15.28 10.43
C GLU A 128 -0.14 -14.50 9.11
N ALA A 129 -1.12 -13.61 8.98
CA ALA A 129 -1.31 -12.83 7.78
C ALA A 129 -0.19 -11.78 7.59
N MET A 130 0.29 -11.17 8.68
CA MET A 130 1.48 -10.30 8.65
C MET A 130 2.74 -11.08 8.24
N LYS A 131 2.94 -12.28 8.81
CA LYS A 131 4.04 -13.17 8.41
C LYS A 131 4.00 -13.45 6.91
N LEU A 132 2.86 -13.92 6.39
CA LEU A 132 2.70 -14.22 4.97
C LEU A 132 3.00 -13.00 4.10
N HIS A 133 2.56 -11.81 4.53
CA HIS A 133 2.83 -10.57 3.82
C HIS A 133 4.32 -10.24 3.74
N LEU A 134 5.05 -10.34 4.86
CA LEU A 134 6.49 -10.08 4.91
C LEU A 134 7.29 -11.12 4.12
N GLU A 135 6.96 -12.41 4.26
CA GLU A 135 7.58 -13.50 3.51
C GLU A 135 7.35 -13.36 2.01
N THR A 136 6.14 -12.97 1.60
CA THR A 136 5.85 -12.82 0.17
C THR A 136 6.60 -11.64 -0.45
N LYS A 137 6.73 -10.51 0.25
CA LYS A 137 7.60 -9.39 -0.17
C LYS A 137 9.03 -9.85 -0.36
N ARG A 138 9.58 -10.54 0.66
CA ARG A 138 10.93 -11.11 0.62
C ARG A 138 11.10 -12.02 -0.59
N ASP A 139 10.20 -12.98 -0.77
CA ASP A 139 10.34 -14.01 -1.80
C ASP A 139 10.18 -13.43 -3.21
N TRP A 140 9.27 -12.47 -3.39
CA TRP A 140 9.09 -11.76 -4.67
C TRP A 140 10.33 -10.95 -5.07
N LEU A 141 10.99 -10.30 -4.11
CA LEU A 141 12.26 -9.60 -4.31
C LEU A 141 13.42 -10.58 -4.51
N ALA A 142 13.49 -11.66 -3.74
CA ALA A 142 14.54 -12.67 -3.81
C ALA A 142 14.55 -13.40 -5.16
N GLN A 143 13.39 -13.66 -5.77
CA GLN A 143 13.28 -14.20 -7.14
C GLN A 143 13.96 -13.32 -8.20
N ARG A 144 14.22 -12.05 -7.87
CA ARG A 144 14.90 -11.07 -8.73
C ARG A 144 16.33 -10.79 -8.26
N GLY A 145 16.83 -11.52 -7.27
CA GLY A 145 18.16 -11.31 -6.69
C GLY A 145 18.26 -10.08 -5.78
N ILE A 146 17.12 -9.59 -5.26
CA ILE A 146 17.04 -8.36 -4.46
C ILE A 146 16.80 -8.73 -3.00
N GLN A 147 17.60 -8.19 -2.08
CA GLN A 147 17.40 -8.38 -0.64
C GLN A 147 16.29 -7.48 -0.11
N TYR A 148 15.62 -7.93 0.96
CA TYR A 148 14.52 -7.19 1.57
C TYR A 148 14.73 -7.02 3.07
N VAL A 149 14.59 -5.79 3.56
CA VAL A 149 14.68 -5.45 4.98
C VAL A 149 13.40 -4.75 5.40
N PHE A 150 12.77 -5.27 6.44
CA PHE A 150 11.69 -4.59 7.16
C PHE A 150 12.23 -4.06 8.48
N MET A 151 12.20 -2.74 8.65
CA MET A 151 12.77 -2.02 9.79
C MET A 151 11.71 -1.15 10.46
N PRO A 152 11.04 -1.64 11.50
CA PRO A 152 10.14 -0.80 12.28
C PRO A 152 10.94 0.20 13.14
N ALA A 153 10.70 1.49 12.96
CA ALA A 153 11.25 2.54 13.82
C ALA A 153 10.49 2.57 15.16
N PRO A 154 11.17 2.41 16.30
CA PRO A 154 10.48 2.38 17.57
C PRO A 154 9.93 3.74 17.95
N ASN A 155 8.77 3.73 18.60
CA ASN A 155 8.26 4.95 19.19
C ASN A 155 9.09 5.34 20.41
N LYS A 156 9.13 6.64 20.69
CA LYS A 156 9.82 7.21 21.85
C LYS A 156 9.38 6.56 23.17
N GLN A 157 8.09 6.27 23.34
CA GLN A 157 7.55 5.58 24.52
C GLN A 157 8.02 4.14 24.71
N SER A 158 8.51 3.48 23.66
CA SER A 158 9.02 2.10 23.72
C SER A 158 10.50 2.04 24.13
N ILE A 159 11.20 3.19 24.05
CA ILE A 159 12.59 3.37 24.50
C ILE A 159 12.66 4.04 25.87
N TYR A 160 11.73 4.97 26.15
CA TYR A 160 11.69 5.80 27.37
C TYR A 160 10.37 5.68 28.16
N PRO A 161 9.88 4.48 28.49
CA PRO A 161 8.64 4.32 29.25
C PRO A 161 8.74 4.94 30.67
N GLU A 162 9.93 5.00 31.27
CA GLU A 162 10.16 5.54 32.61
C GLU A 162 9.78 7.02 32.75
N TYR A 163 9.79 7.77 31.65
CA TYR A 163 9.44 9.19 31.58
C TYR A 163 7.94 9.42 31.29
N LEU A 164 7.15 8.37 31.04
CA LEU A 164 5.69 8.49 30.94
C LEU A 164 5.05 8.74 32.33
N PRO A 165 3.89 9.43 32.37
CA PRO A 165 3.08 9.54 33.58
C PRO A 165 2.70 8.17 34.16
N GLU A 166 2.63 8.02 35.49
CA GLU A 166 2.46 6.71 36.15
C GLU A 166 1.21 5.93 35.72
N ASN A 167 0.11 6.64 35.44
CA ASN A 167 -1.13 6.06 34.94
C ASN A 167 -1.00 5.49 33.51
N GLN A 168 0.00 5.93 32.75
CA GLN A 168 0.36 5.38 31.44
C GLN A 168 1.57 4.44 31.49
N ASN A 169 2.41 4.54 32.52
CA ASN A 169 3.61 3.74 32.74
C ASN A 169 3.30 2.31 33.26
N LYS A 170 2.16 2.10 33.94
CA LYS A 170 1.76 0.80 34.52
C LYS A 170 1.44 -0.31 33.50
N LYS A 171 1.28 0.01 32.22
CA LYS A 171 1.19 -0.99 31.16
C LYS A 171 2.61 -1.31 30.70
N LYS A 172 3.30 -2.27 31.36
CA LYS A 172 4.46 -2.95 30.74
C LYS A 172 3.98 -3.43 29.36
N GLN A 173 4.46 -2.75 28.33
CA GLN A 173 3.82 -2.67 27.02
C GLN A 173 3.89 -4.05 26.34
N ASN A 174 2.76 -4.75 26.22
CA ASN A 174 2.62 -5.78 25.20
C ASN A 174 2.51 -5.05 23.86
N LEU A 175 3.65 -4.68 23.27
CA LEU A 175 3.64 -4.00 21.99
C LEU A 175 3.26 -5.00 20.90
N GLN A 176 2.44 -4.57 19.94
CA GLN A 176 2.04 -5.43 18.82
C GLN A 176 3.25 -5.96 18.03
N ILE A 177 4.34 -5.19 18.00
CA ILE A 177 5.60 -5.61 17.39
C ILE A 177 6.30 -6.72 18.19
N ASP A 178 6.14 -6.78 19.52
CA ASP A 178 6.69 -7.87 20.33
C ASP A 178 5.95 -9.18 20.06
N ASP A 179 4.61 -9.11 19.95
CA ASP A 179 3.78 -10.26 19.52
C ASP A 179 4.22 -10.76 18.14
N LEU A 180 4.45 -9.85 17.18
CA LEU A 180 4.90 -10.19 15.82
C LEU A 180 6.29 -10.82 15.80
N ILE A 181 7.28 -10.20 16.47
CA ILE A 181 8.65 -10.72 16.54
C ILE A 181 8.64 -12.11 17.16
N HIS A 182 7.94 -12.29 18.29
CA HIS A 182 7.85 -13.58 18.96
C HIS A 182 7.18 -14.63 18.06
N TYR A 183 6.09 -14.26 17.38
CA TYR A 183 5.40 -15.14 16.45
C TYR A 183 6.29 -15.58 15.29
N LEU A 184 7.00 -14.65 14.66
CA LEU A 184 7.91 -14.95 13.54
C LEU A 184 9.06 -15.85 13.97
N GLN A 185 9.68 -15.61 15.13
CA GLN A 185 10.75 -16.46 15.66
C GLN A 185 10.33 -17.93 15.83
N GLY A 186 9.05 -18.18 16.13
CA GLY A 186 8.51 -19.54 16.27
C GLY A 186 7.99 -20.17 14.99
N THR A 187 7.72 -19.39 13.94
CA THR A 187 6.92 -19.84 12.77
C THR A 187 7.50 -19.50 11.39
N SER A 188 8.59 -18.73 11.33
CA SER A 188 9.15 -18.19 10.09
C SER A 188 10.68 -18.07 10.16
N THR A 189 11.32 -18.04 9.00
CA THR A 189 12.73 -17.65 8.85
C THR A 189 12.91 -16.15 8.56
N PHE A 190 11.81 -15.40 8.40
CA PHE A 190 11.85 -13.97 8.18
C PHE A 190 12.34 -13.24 9.42
N MET A 191 13.37 -12.40 9.26
CA MET A 191 13.93 -11.60 10.35
C MET A 191 13.53 -10.13 10.19
N ILE A 192 12.88 -9.59 11.22
CA ILE A 192 12.64 -8.15 11.35
C ILE A 192 13.90 -7.50 11.92
N LEU A 193 14.30 -6.35 11.39
CA LEU A 193 15.35 -5.53 11.99
C LEU A 193 14.80 -4.74 13.18
N ASP A 194 14.91 -5.30 14.38
CA ASP A 194 14.59 -4.60 15.62
C ASP A 194 15.81 -3.81 16.14
N VAL A 195 15.74 -2.47 16.07
CA VAL A 195 16.79 -1.56 16.54
C VAL A 195 16.61 -1.13 18.01
N ARG A 196 15.56 -1.57 18.70
CA ARG A 196 15.28 -1.19 20.10
C ARG A 196 16.39 -1.61 21.05
N PRO A 197 16.98 -2.83 20.97
CA PRO A 197 18.08 -3.21 21.85
C PRO A 197 19.28 -2.25 21.75
N GLN A 198 19.67 -1.88 20.54
CA GLN A 198 20.79 -0.98 20.26
C GLN A 198 20.50 0.43 20.81
N LEU A 199 19.28 0.94 20.59
CA LEU A 199 18.86 2.24 21.11
C LEU A 199 18.78 2.26 22.63
N ARG A 200 18.30 1.18 23.27
CA ARG A 200 18.24 1.05 24.74
C ARG A 200 19.63 1.04 25.36
N ASN A 201 20.59 0.35 24.75
CA ASN A 201 21.99 0.37 25.19
C ASN A 201 22.63 1.75 25.00
N GLY A 202 22.24 2.48 23.96
CA GLY A 202 22.73 3.84 23.69
C GLY A 202 22.33 4.91 24.73
N LYS A 203 21.40 4.58 25.63
CA LYS A 203 20.90 5.48 26.69
C LYS A 203 21.94 5.77 27.76
N ASP A 204 22.94 4.90 27.94
CA ASP A 204 23.94 5.02 29.01
C ASP A 204 24.85 6.24 28.83
N ASP A 205 25.03 6.69 27.58
CA ASP A 205 25.90 7.79 27.23
C ASP A 205 25.16 9.14 27.13
N ASP A 206 23.97 9.17 26.51
CA ASP A 206 23.13 10.35 26.33
C ASP A 206 21.74 9.95 25.80
N PHE A 207 20.78 10.88 25.76
CA PHE A 207 19.50 10.65 25.12
C PHE A 207 19.66 10.37 23.62
N VAL A 208 18.87 9.41 23.15
CA VAL A 208 18.77 8.99 21.74
C VAL A 208 17.50 9.51 21.05
N TYR A 209 16.65 10.23 21.78
CA TYR A 209 15.48 10.94 21.26
C TYR A 209 15.52 12.39 21.72
N TYR A 210 14.93 13.28 20.93
CA TYR A 210 14.66 14.64 21.37
C TYR A 210 13.69 14.63 22.54
N LEU A 211 13.74 15.63 23.42
CA LEU A 211 12.81 15.79 24.53
C LEU A 211 11.44 16.28 24.05
N THR A 212 11.44 17.19 23.07
CA THR A 212 10.25 17.92 22.59
C THR A 212 9.79 17.50 21.20
N ASP A 213 10.45 16.51 20.61
CA ASP A 213 10.05 15.84 19.37
C ASP A 213 9.68 14.38 19.65
N HIS A 214 8.98 13.75 18.70
CA HIS A 214 8.68 12.32 18.72
C HIS A 214 9.76 11.47 18.03
N HIS A 215 10.62 12.06 17.20
CA HIS A 215 11.71 11.37 16.51
C HIS A 215 12.91 11.10 17.43
N TRP A 216 13.73 10.13 17.02
CA TRP A 216 15.09 10.02 17.53
C TRP A 216 15.90 11.29 17.21
N ASN A 217 16.97 11.55 17.96
CA ASN A 217 17.93 12.59 17.60
C ASN A 217 19.04 12.03 16.68
N ASP A 218 19.99 12.86 16.27
CA ASP A 218 21.07 12.43 15.36
C ASP A 218 21.86 11.23 15.91
N LYS A 219 22.06 11.15 17.24
CA LYS A 219 22.72 10.02 17.90
C LYS A 219 21.89 8.74 17.83
N GLY A 220 20.59 8.82 18.13
CA GLY A 220 19.67 7.68 17.99
C GLY A 220 19.57 7.21 16.54
N ALA A 221 19.45 8.14 15.59
CA ALA A 221 19.48 7.88 14.17
C ALA A 221 20.78 7.18 13.73
N PHE A 222 21.93 7.64 14.24
CA PHE A 222 23.22 7.03 13.97
C PHE A 222 23.30 5.59 14.51
N ILE A 223 22.84 5.33 15.74
CA ILE A 223 22.79 3.99 16.31
C ILE A 223 21.86 3.06 15.51
N ALA A 224 20.68 3.55 15.12
CA ALA A 224 19.74 2.80 14.30
C ALA A 224 20.33 2.48 12.91
N TYR A 225 21.02 3.44 12.30
CA TYR A 225 21.79 3.27 11.07
C TYR A 225 22.89 2.20 11.22
N GLN A 226 23.65 2.21 12.31
CA GLN A 226 24.67 1.20 12.56
C GLN A 226 24.04 -0.20 12.68
N GLY A 227 22.91 -0.30 13.37
CA GLY A 227 22.10 -1.53 13.42
C GLY A 227 21.69 -2.01 12.03
N LEU A 228 21.22 -1.11 11.17
CA LEU A 228 20.83 -1.40 9.80
C LEU A 228 22.01 -1.90 8.93
N ILE A 229 23.15 -1.21 8.94
CA ILE A 229 24.32 -1.66 8.14
C ILE A 229 24.86 -3.00 8.68
N ASN A 230 24.91 -3.19 9.99
CA ASN A 230 25.30 -4.48 10.58
C ASN A 230 24.33 -5.61 10.20
N PHE A 231 23.03 -5.33 10.10
CA PHE A 231 22.06 -6.30 9.62
C PHE A 231 22.25 -6.62 8.12
N ILE A 232 22.55 -5.62 7.30
CA ILE A 232 22.81 -5.77 5.88
C ILE A 232 24.13 -6.53 5.60
N HIS A 233 25.10 -6.43 6.50
CA HIS A 233 26.41 -7.08 6.42
C HIS A 233 26.33 -8.59 6.14
N GLN A 234 25.25 -9.26 6.56
CA GLN A 234 25.02 -10.68 6.29
C GLN A 234 24.94 -11.02 4.79
N TRP A 235 24.52 -10.06 3.95
CA TRP A 235 24.45 -10.21 2.50
C TRP A 235 25.60 -9.50 1.77
N PHE A 236 26.10 -8.42 2.36
CA PHE A 236 27.17 -7.58 1.80
C PHE A 236 28.28 -7.38 2.83
N PRO A 237 29.19 -8.36 3.01
CA PRO A 237 30.26 -8.32 4.01
C PRO A 237 31.24 -7.15 3.83
N GLU A 238 31.29 -6.54 2.65
CA GLU A 238 32.07 -5.34 2.37
C GLU A 238 31.50 -4.08 3.07
N MET A 239 30.22 -4.09 3.46
CA MET A 239 29.57 -2.95 4.10
C MET A 239 29.81 -2.97 5.61
N THR A 240 30.49 -1.95 6.11
CA THR A 240 30.71 -1.73 7.56
C THR A 240 30.23 -0.36 7.97
N PRO A 241 29.58 -0.21 9.14
CA PRO A 241 29.06 1.08 9.57
C PRO A 241 30.16 2.12 9.74
N LEU A 242 29.83 3.39 9.52
CA LEU A 242 30.72 4.49 9.89
C LEU A 242 30.95 4.51 11.41
N SER A 243 32.15 4.93 11.82
CA SER A 243 32.51 5.12 13.22
C SER A 243 32.15 6.52 13.69
N LEU A 244 31.62 6.65 14.90
CA LEU A 244 31.28 7.94 15.52
C LEU A 244 32.51 8.86 15.62
N GLN A 245 33.70 8.29 15.83
CA GLN A 245 34.96 9.04 15.90
C GLN A 245 35.32 9.76 14.58
N ARG A 246 34.72 9.34 13.47
CA ARG A 246 34.91 9.97 12.16
C ARG A 246 33.88 11.07 11.88
N MET A 247 32.91 11.30 12.78
CA MET A 247 31.86 12.30 12.58
C MET A 247 32.29 13.66 13.13
N ASN A 248 31.85 14.73 12.48
CA ASN A 248 31.86 16.05 13.10
C ASN A 248 30.67 16.11 14.05
N GLN A 249 30.93 16.45 15.31
CA GLN A 249 29.90 16.60 16.33
C GLN A 249 29.87 18.04 16.82
N TYR A 250 28.68 18.62 16.87
CA TYR A 250 28.45 19.91 17.48
C TYR A 250 27.12 19.91 18.24
N SER A 251 27.02 20.78 19.24
CA SER A 251 25.81 20.96 20.05
C SER A 251 25.23 22.34 19.78
N ASP A 252 23.91 22.41 19.67
CA ASP A 252 23.17 23.67 19.56
C ASP A 252 22.01 23.70 20.56
N ILE A 253 21.56 24.88 20.97
CA ILE A 253 20.35 25.03 21.78
C ILE A 253 19.19 25.22 20.82
N SER A 254 18.31 24.22 20.76
CA SER A 254 17.09 24.31 19.98
C SER A 254 15.92 24.73 20.86
N ASN A 255 15.10 25.63 20.34
CA ASN A 255 13.73 25.79 20.80
C ASN A 255 12.95 24.49 20.51
N GLY A 256 11.86 24.30 21.24
CA GLY A 256 11.04 23.12 21.22
C GLY A 256 10.58 22.76 19.80
N MET A 257 10.74 21.48 19.47
CA MET A 257 10.56 20.92 18.14
C MET A 257 9.10 20.52 17.90
N SER A 258 8.82 19.40 17.21
CA SER A 258 7.48 19.14 16.67
C SER A 258 6.36 19.18 17.71
N LEU A 259 6.53 18.56 18.88
CA LEU A 259 5.46 18.43 19.88
C LEU A 259 5.28 19.72 20.69
N ALA A 260 6.38 20.41 21.01
CA ALA A 260 6.30 21.73 21.64
C ALA A 260 5.66 22.77 20.70
N ASN A 261 5.97 22.68 19.39
CA ASN A 261 5.34 23.50 18.37
C ASN A 261 3.84 23.18 18.20
N MET A 262 3.43 21.91 18.28
CA MET A 262 1.99 21.55 18.31
C MET A 262 1.25 22.22 19.46
N MET A 263 1.89 22.35 20.63
CA MET A 263 1.32 23.07 21.78
C MET A 263 1.39 24.59 21.66
N GLY A 264 2.04 25.14 20.62
CA GLY A 264 2.27 26.57 20.47
C GLY A 264 3.24 27.16 21.50
N LEU A 265 4.15 26.34 22.03
CA LEU A 265 5.07 26.67 23.14
C LEU A 265 6.54 26.35 22.80
N SER A 266 6.93 26.44 21.53
CA SER A 266 8.30 26.14 21.10
C SER A 266 9.36 27.00 21.78
N ASP A 267 9.03 28.23 22.16
CA ASP A 267 9.89 29.14 22.91
C ASP A 267 10.03 28.81 24.41
N VAL A 268 9.08 28.04 24.97
CA VAL A 268 9.05 27.66 26.39
C VAL A 268 9.94 26.45 26.66
N PHE A 269 9.95 25.50 25.72
CA PHE A 269 10.77 24.31 25.83
C PHE A 269 12.08 24.53 25.08
N GLN A 270 13.21 24.33 25.75
CA GLN A 270 14.53 24.37 25.12
C GLN A 270 15.27 23.08 25.43
N GLU A 271 16.02 22.58 24.46
CA GLU A 271 16.86 21.41 24.63
C GLU A 271 18.20 21.57 23.90
N THR A 272 19.25 20.97 24.45
CA THR A 272 20.53 20.88 23.76
C THR A 272 20.46 19.73 22.77
N VAL A 273 20.68 20.05 21.49
CA VAL A 273 20.64 19.10 20.38
C VAL A 273 22.05 18.81 19.93
N ILE A 274 22.41 17.53 19.91
CA ILE A 274 23.64 17.07 19.27
C ILE A 274 23.35 16.85 17.79
N LYS A 275 24.23 17.39 16.93
CA LYS A 275 24.25 17.17 15.50
C LYS A 275 25.46 16.37 15.08
N LEU A 276 25.23 15.41 14.17
CA LEU A 276 26.26 14.56 13.62
C LEU A 276 26.35 14.75 12.11
N GLU A 277 27.53 15.12 11.62
CA GLU A 277 27.79 15.33 10.20
C GLU A 277 28.92 14.42 9.71
N VAL A 278 28.71 13.83 8.53
CA VAL A 278 29.75 13.08 7.83
C VAL A 278 30.76 14.08 7.24
N PRO A 279 32.06 14.04 7.61
CA PRO A 279 33.04 14.93 7.04
C PRO A 279 33.31 14.56 5.58
N ARG A 280 33.14 15.52 4.67
CA ARG A 280 33.33 15.36 3.21
C ARG A 280 32.49 14.19 2.66
N PRO A 281 31.15 14.28 2.72
CA PRO A 281 30.28 13.18 2.31
C PRO A 281 30.48 12.88 0.83
N CYS A 282 30.53 11.60 0.48
CA CYS A 282 30.53 11.20 -0.94
C CYS A 282 29.13 11.29 -1.54
N SER A 283 28.10 11.20 -0.71
CA SER A 283 26.72 11.21 -1.17
C SER A 283 26.19 12.63 -1.38
N HIS A 284 25.53 12.84 -2.53
CA HIS A 284 24.86 14.10 -2.85
C HIS A 284 23.37 13.87 -3.08
N LYS A 285 22.53 14.52 -2.27
CA LYS A 285 21.07 14.46 -2.38
C LYS A 285 20.59 15.34 -3.54
N LYS A 286 19.69 14.82 -4.36
CA LYS A 286 18.95 15.59 -5.36
C LYS A 286 17.50 15.09 -5.48
N PRO A 287 16.55 15.94 -5.90
CA PRO A 287 15.20 15.50 -6.21
C PRO A 287 15.20 14.42 -7.30
N TYR A 288 14.47 13.32 -7.11
CA TYR A 288 14.30 12.26 -8.09
C TYR A 288 13.07 12.52 -8.97
N THR A 289 13.12 13.61 -9.73
CA THR A 289 12.00 14.10 -10.55
C THR A 289 11.74 13.28 -11.82
N ALA A 290 12.67 12.39 -12.20
CA ALA A 290 12.62 11.59 -13.42
C ALA A 290 11.43 10.62 -13.48
N MET A 291 10.72 10.39 -12.36
CA MET A 291 9.61 9.44 -12.32
C MET A 291 8.21 10.02 -12.55
N ILE A 292 7.92 11.33 -12.41
CA ILE A 292 6.50 11.71 -12.34
C ILE A 292 6.15 13.15 -12.81
N PRO A 293 5.73 13.34 -14.09
CA PRO A 293 5.02 14.53 -14.54
C PRO A 293 3.63 14.72 -13.87
N GLU A 294 3.02 13.63 -13.39
CA GLU A 294 1.65 13.61 -12.83
C GLU A 294 1.58 13.76 -11.30
N TRP A 295 2.64 13.47 -10.56
CA TRP A 295 2.74 13.76 -9.12
C TRP A 295 2.51 15.26 -8.92
N ASN A 296 3.22 16.11 -9.69
CA ASN A 296 3.05 17.56 -9.67
C ASN A 296 1.65 18.08 -10.06
N LYS A 297 0.80 17.29 -10.74
CA LYS A 297 -0.56 17.71 -11.13
C LYS A 297 -1.58 17.58 -10.00
N LYS A 298 -1.31 16.77 -8.96
CA LYS A 298 -2.19 16.59 -7.79
C LYS A 298 -1.95 17.61 -6.67
N ALA A 299 -0.88 18.39 -6.74
CA ALA A 299 -0.62 19.45 -5.78
C ALA A 299 -1.58 20.62 -6.03
N GLY A 300 -2.55 20.80 -5.14
CA GLY A 300 -3.40 21.99 -5.09
C GLY A 300 -2.60 23.28 -4.84
N SER A 301 -3.29 24.37 -4.51
CA SER A 301 -2.65 25.65 -4.17
C SER A 301 -2.50 25.83 -2.65
N GLY A 302 -1.37 26.37 -2.17
CA GLY A 302 -1.13 26.65 -0.74
C GLY A 302 -0.38 25.55 0.02
N ILE A 303 -0.71 25.32 1.29
CA ILE A 303 -0.02 24.39 2.22
C ILE A 303 0.02 22.95 1.69
N GLU A 304 -0.99 22.51 0.94
CA GLU A 304 -0.98 21.21 0.25
C GLU A 304 0.19 21.06 -0.72
N LYS A 305 0.59 22.14 -1.40
CA LYS A 305 1.72 22.12 -2.34
C LYS A 305 3.06 21.95 -1.62
N ASP A 306 3.22 22.57 -0.45
CA ASP A 306 4.44 22.47 0.33
C ASP A 306 4.53 21.12 1.08
N TRP A 307 3.41 20.61 1.59
CA TRP A 307 3.29 19.23 2.08
C TRP A 307 3.61 18.20 1.00
N TYR A 308 3.17 18.45 -0.23
CA TYR A 308 3.44 17.57 -1.37
C TYR A 308 4.91 17.62 -1.83
N ARG A 309 5.55 18.80 -1.74
CA ARG A 309 6.99 18.98 -2.03
C ARG A 309 7.89 18.22 -1.06
N MET A 310 7.49 18.11 0.22
CA MET A 310 8.22 17.33 1.22
C MET A 310 8.21 15.82 0.92
N ARG A 311 7.26 15.35 0.10
CA ARG A 311 7.11 13.94 -0.29
C ARG A 311 7.68 13.60 -1.67
N ILE A 312 8.42 14.52 -2.29
CA ILE A 312 9.11 14.24 -3.54
C ILE A 312 10.19 13.18 -3.26
N PRO A 313 10.22 12.07 -4.01
CA PRO A 313 11.29 11.08 -3.86
C PRO A 313 12.65 11.74 -4.03
N ILE A 314 13.59 11.38 -3.16
CA ILE A 314 14.96 11.89 -3.20
C ILE A 314 15.90 10.79 -3.66
N GLN A 315 16.94 11.17 -4.39
CA GLN A 315 18.02 10.27 -4.78
C GLN A 315 19.33 10.78 -4.16
N SER A 316 20.12 9.88 -3.62
CA SER A 316 21.52 10.11 -3.28
C SER A 316 22.42 9.31 -4.21
N ILE A 317 23.58 9.88 -4.53
CA ILE A 317 24.60 9.26 -5.38
C ILE A 317 25.95 9.37 -4.68
N CYS A 318 26.63 8.25 -4.45
CA CYS A 318 28.02 8.19 -3.98
C CYS A 318 28.87 7.44 -5.01
N GLY A 319 29.76 8.12 -5.72
CA GLY A 319 30.49 7.55 -6.86
C GLY A 319 31.45 6.39 -6.51
N ASN A 320 31.79 6.21 -5.23
CA ASN A 320 32.77 5.22 -4.77
C ASN A 320 32.14 3.92 -4.25
N ALA A 321 30.82 3.82 -4.27
CA ALA A 321 30.08 2.63 -3.85
C ALA A 321 29.55 1.86 -5.07
N ASP A 322 29.28 0.57 -4.91
CA ASP A 322 28.87 -0.31 -6.01
C ASP A 322 27.39 -0.70 -5.97
N ARG A 323 26.78 -0.69 -4.78
CA ARG A 323 25.43 -1.18 -4.55
C ARG A 323 24.36 -0.13 -4.73
N LYS A 324 23.13 -0.57 -4.96
CA LYS A 324 21.97 0.30 -5.10
C LYS A 324 20.84 -0.08 -4.16
N ALA A 325 20.13 0.93 -3.67
CA ALA A 325 19.03 0.74 -2.73
C ALA A 325 17.75 1.47 -3.16
N ILE A 326 16.60 0.88 -2.82
CA ILE A 326 15.33 1.60 -2.73
C ILE A 326 14.89 1.56 -1.27
N VAL A 327 14.44 2.70 -0.76
CA VAL A 327 13.97 2.84 0.62
C VAL A 327 12.56 3.43 0.62
N PHE A 328 11.57 2.63 0.99
CA PHE A 328 10.25 3.14 1.41
C PHE A 328 10.36 3.55 2.87
N ARG A 329 9.93 4.77 3.18
CA ARG A 329 10.19 5.37 4.49
C ARG A 329 9.12 6.34 4.94
N ASP A 330 9.19 6.68 6.22
CA ASP A 330 8.60 7.90 6.77
C ASP A 330 9.69 8.91 7.20
N SER A 331 9.38 9.81 8.14
CA SER A 331 10.27 10.86 8.63
C SER A 331 11.40 10.35 9.52
N PHE A 332 11.29 9.16 10.12
CA PHE A 332 12.35 8.58 10.93
C PHE A 332 13.61 8.30 10.09
N PHE A 333 13.45 7.71 8.89
CA PHE A 333 14.58 7.41 8.03
C PHE A 333 15.30 8.67 7.51
N ASP A 334 14.67 9.85 7.48
CA ASP A 334 15.32 11.08 6.97
C ASP A 334 16.63 11.41 7.70
N MET A 335 16.70 11.08 8.98
CA MET A 335 17.89 11.27 9.81
C MET A 335 18.96 10.20 9.58
N LEU A 336 18.60 9.05 8.99
CA LEU A 336 19.56 8.01 8.59
C LEU A 336 20.19 8.30 7.23
N VAL A 337 19.49 9.04 6.36
CA VAL A 337 19.93 9.28 4.98
C VAL A 337 21.39 9.75 4.87
N PRO A 338 21.89 10.72 5.67
CA PRO A 338 23.29 11.17 5.55
C PRO A 338 24.32 10.07 5.79
N PHE A 339 24.04 9.10 6.67
CA PHE A 339 24.97 8.02 7.00
C PHE A 339 24.78 6.81 6.09
N PHE A 340 23.52 6.49 5.78
CA PHE A 340 23.14 5.36 4.95
C PHE A 340 23.57 5.56 3.49
N SER A 341 23.43 6.78 2.96
CA SER A 341 23.79 7.09 1.56
C SER A 341 25.27 6.88 1.23
N GLU A 342 26.16 6.91 2.23
CA GLU A 342 27.60 6.74 2.03
C GLU A 342 27.98 5.31 1.58
N HIS A 343 27.05 4.36 1.68
CA HIS A 343 27.27 2.95 1.32
C HIS A 343 26.75 2.55 -0.06
N PHE A 344 25.98 3.41 -0.72
CA PHE A 344 25.27 3.05 -1.95
C PHE A 344 25.64 3.99 -3.08
N ARG A 345 25.95 3.39 -4.24
CA ARG A 345 26.18 4.11 -5.49
C ARG A 345 25.02 5.02 -5.82
N GLU A 346 23.83 4.47 -5.59
CA GLU A 346 22.55 5.11 -5.83
C GLU A 346 21.54 4.59 -4.81
N ALA A 347 20.99 5.47 -3.99
CA ALA A 347 19.86 5.14 -3.13
C ALA A 347 18.69 6.08 -3.43
N VAL A 348 17.52 5.50 -3.63
CA VAL A 348 16.27 6.24 -3.89
C VAL A 348 15.34 6.08 -2.70
N TYR A 349 14.93 7.20 -2.11
CA TYR A 349 14.08 7.25 -0.92
C TYR A 349 12.70 7.77 -1.31
N ILE A 350 11.67 7.03 -0.93
CA ILE A 350 10.30 7.24 -1.34
C ILE A 350 9.45 7.47 -0.10
N TRP A 351 8.82 8.64 0.00
CA TRP A 351 7.93 8.99 1.09
C TRP A 351 6.54 8.38 0.90
N THR A 352 6.47 7.07 1.01
CA THR A 352 5.24 6.30 1.00
C THR A 352 5.48 4.96 1.68
N ARG A 353 4.39 4.32 2.08
CA ARG A 353 4.39 2.90 2.42
C ARG A 353 4.82 2.08 1.19
N PHE A 354 5.26 0.85 1.42
CA PHE A 354 5.64 -0.07 0.35
C PHE A 354 4.53 -0.17 -0.70
N ASP A 355 4.84 0.21 -1.94
CA ASP A 355 3.85 0.38 -3.01
C ASP A 355 4.21 -0.48 -4.23
N TYR A 356 3.46 -1.57 -4.39
CA TYR A 356 3.60 -2.49 -5.52
C TYR A 356 3.29 -1.86 -6.88
N SER A 357 2.51 -0.78 -6.93
CA SER A 357 2.13 -0.16 -8.21
C SER A 357 3.32 0.53 -8.89
N ILE A 358 4.27 1.03 -8.11
CA ILE A 358 5.46 1.74 -8.62
C ILE A 358 6.73 0.89 -8.57
N LEU A 359 6.76 -0.16 -7.74
CA LEU A 359 7.96 -0.94 -7.49
C LEU A 359 8.53 -1.67 -8.72
N PRO A 360 7.73 -2.29 -9.62
CA PRO A 360 8.26 -2.93 -10.83
C PRO A 360 9.01 -1.96 -11.75
N GLU A 361 8.49 -0.73 -11.93
CA GLU A 361 9.16 0.28 -12.74
C GLU A 361 10.47 0.73 -12.07
N LEU A 362 10.45 0.96 -10.76
CA LEU A 362 11.62 1.31 -9.99
C LEU A 362 12.72 0.24 -10.08
N ILE A 363 12.35 -1.03 -9.94
CA ILE A 363 13.29 -2.16 -10.06
C ILE A 363 13.91 -2.20 -11.46
N ASN A 364 13.10 -2.03 -12.51
CA ASN A 364 13.59 -2.05 -13.89
C ASN A 364 14.59 -0.91 -14.17
N ARG A 365 14.35 0.28 -13.61
CA ARG A 365 15.21 1.46 -13.80
C ARG A 365 16.47 1.42 -12.95
N ILE A 366 16.29 1.25 -11.64
CA ILE A 366 17.36 1.38 -10.66
C ILE A 366 18.21 0.11 -10.65
N ARG A 367 17.57 -1.05 -10.78
CA ARG A 367 18.14 -2.39 -10.55
C ARG A 367 18.80 -2.46 -9.16
N PRO A 368 18.02 -2.33 -8.08
CA PRO A 368 18.53 -2.29 -6.71
C PRO A 368 19.07 -3.65 -6.28
N ASP A 369 20.10 -3.66 -5.43
CA ASP A 369 20.56 -4.86 -4.71
C ASP A 369 19.69 -5.12 -3.47
N ILE A 370 19.10 -4.06 -2.91
CA ILE A 370 18.32 -4.11 -1.68
C ILE A 370 17.12 -3.16 -1.71
N VAL A 371 16.01 -3.61 -1.13
CA VAL A 371 14.83 -2.79 -0.85
C VAL A 371 14.60 -2.77 0.67
N ILE A 372 14.44 -1.58 1.22
CA ILE A 372 14.18 -1.36 2.63
C ILE A 372 12.78 -0.78 2.77
N GLU A 373 12.01 -1.33 3.70
CA GLU A 373 10.76 -0.75 4.17
C GLU A 373 10.93 -0.35 5.63
N GLU A 374 10.88 0.95 5.86
CA GLU A 374 10.89 1.55 7.19
C GLU A 374 9.52 2.19 7.46
N CYS A 375 9.01 1.95 8.66
CA CYS A 375 7.82 2.61 9.18
C CYS A 375 7.84 2.66 10.71
N VAL A 376 7.16 3.63 11.31
CA VAL A 376 6.98 3.66 12.77
C VAL A 376 6.27 2.39 13.27
N GLU A 377 6.73 1.83 14.39
CA GLU A 377 6.24 0.55 14.93
C GLU A 377 4.73 0.52 15.22
N SER A 378 4.13 1.68 15.51
CA SER A 378 2.68 1.82 15.70
C SER A 378 1.88 1.74 14.40
N GLU A 379 2.54 1.83 13.24
CA GLU A 379 1.91 1.74 11.93
C GLU A 379 2.03 0.35 11.29
N ILE A 380 2.73 -0.60 11.91
CA ILE A 380 2.97 -1.92 11.33
C ILE A 380 1.66 -2.63 10.97
N PHE A 381 0.64 -2.56 11.83
CA PHE A 381 -0.68 -3.14 11.57
C PHE A 381 -1.67 -2.17 10.92
N LEU A 382 -1.38 -0.86 10.89
CA LEU A 382 -2.14 0.13 10.09
C LEU A 382 -1.81 0.06 8.60
N SER A 383 -0.68 -0.56 8.25
CA SER A 383 -0.10 -0.63 6.90
C SER A 383 -0.26 -1.99 6.21
N HIS A 384 -0.89 -2.95 6.89
CA HIS A 384 -1.13 -4.27 6.34
C HIS A 384 -2.55 -4.67 6.68
N ILE A 385 -3.51 -4.29 5.83
CA ILE A 385 -4.66 -5.16 5.64
C ILE A 385 -4.10 -6.26 4.73
N PRO A 386 -3.84 -7.48 5.24
CA PRO A 386 -3.23 -8.53 4.44
C PRO A 386 -4.05 -8.84 3.16
N GLY A 387 -5.34 -8.49 3.19
CA GLY A 387 -6.20 -8.52 2.03
C GLY A 387 -5.87 -7.57 0.86
N GLU A 388 -5.29 -6.39 1.08
CA GLU A 388 -4.89 -5.50 -0.05
C GLU A 388 -3.77 -6.12 -0.91
N PHE A 389 -2.89 -6.92 -0.28
CA PHE A 389 -1.89 -7.70 -1.02
C PHE A 389 -2.55 -8.78 -1.88
N HIS A 390 -3.36 -9.63 -1.26
CA HIS A 390 -4.06 -10.71 -1.94
C HIS A 390 -4.99 -10.18 -3.05
N LYS A 391 -5.59 -9.02 -2.82
CA LYS A 391 -6.35 -8.28 -3.83
C LYS A 391 -5.49 -7.87 -5.01
N THR A 392 -4.35 -7.22 -4.77
CA THR A 392 -3.43 -6.76 -5.82
C THR A 392 -2.90 -7.94 -6.65
N LYS A 393 -2.36 -8.96 -5.97
CA LYS A 393 -1.85 -10.17 -6.62
C LYS A 393 -2.96 -10.92 -7.37
N GLY A 394 -4.17 -10.99 -6.81
CA GLY A 394 -5.32 -11.58 -7.47
C GLY A 394 -5.65 -10.90 -8.80
N PHE A 395 -5.61 -9.57 -8.85
CA PHE A 395 -5.80 -8.83 -10.10
C PHE A 395 -4.65 -9.04 -11.11
N ASP A 396 -3.39 -9.04 -10.66
CA ASP A 396 -2.25 -9.34 -11.52
C ASP A 396 -2.36 -10.74 -12.14
N LEU A 397 -2.80 -11.71 -11.35
CA LEU A 397 -3.02 -13.08 -11.80
C LEU A 397 -4.15 -13.15 -12.85
N LEU A 398 -5.25 -12.43 -12.66
CA LEU A 398 -6.30 -12.30 -13.68
C LEU A 398 -5.78 -11.68 -14.98
N ILE A 399 -4.98 -10.62 -14.89
CA ILE A 399 -4.38 -9.96 -16.06
C ILE A 399 -3.41 -10.92 -16.79
N SER A 400 -2.62 -11.69 -16.02
CA SER A 400 -1.68 -12.67 -16.57
C SER A 400 -2.35 -13.96 -17.09
N GLY A 401 -3.65 -14.14 -16.84
CA GLY A 401 -4.42 -15.30 -17.27
C GLY A 401 -4.51 -16.45 -16.26
N ASP A 402 -3.79 -16.37 -15.13
CA ASP A 402 -3.86 -17.36 -14.04
C ASP A 402 -5.11 -17.14 -13.17
N LYS A 403 -6.26 -17.54 -13.70
CA LYS A 403 -7.56 -17.33 -13.06
C LYS A 403 -7.73 -18.17 -11.79
N LEU A 404 -7.16 -19.38 -11.73
CA LEU A 404 -7.23 -20.24 -10.55
C LEU A 404 -6.36 -19.69 -9.42
N GLY A 405 -5.16 -19.22 -9.73
CA GLY A 405 -4.34 -18.48 -8.78
C GLY A 405 -5.06 -17.24 -8.24
N ALA A 406 -5.74 -16.48 -9.11
CA ALA A 406 -6.53 -15.33 -8.68
C ALA A 406 -7.66 -15.70 -7.71
N VAL A 407 -8.40 -16.79 -7.96
CA VAL A 407 -9.42 -17.30 -7.04
C VAL A 407 -8.82 -17.63 -5.67
N GLN A 408 -7.65 -18.25 -5.63
CA GLN A 408 -6.97 -18.57 -4.37
C GLN A 408 -6.59 -17.30 -3.61
N GLU A 409 -6.00 -16.31 -4.29
CA GLU A 409 -5.62 -15.05 -3.64
C GLU A 409 -6.85 -14.29 -3.13
N PHE A 410 -7.91 -14.12 -3.91
CA PHE A 410 -9.13 -13.47 -3.41
C PHE A 410 -9.85 -14.28 -2.33
N THR A 411 -9.69 -15.60 -2.29
CA THR A 411 -10.17 -16.42 -1.16
C THR A 411 -9.40 -16.08 0.11
N ASN A 412 -8.09 -15.92 0.02
CA ASN A 412 -7.27 -15.49 1.15
C ASN A 412 -7.66 -14.07 1.60
N ASP A 413 -7.85 -13.13 0.66
CA ASP A 413 -8.36 -11.77 0.96
C ASP A 413 -9.69 -11.83 1.75
N LEU A 414 -10.64 -12.64 1.30
CA LEU A 414 -11.93 -12.80 1.99
C LEU A 414 -11.80 -13.44 3.37
N GLN A 415 -10.89 -14.41 3.56
CA GLN A 415 -10.65 -15.01 4.88
C GLN A 415 -10.06 -14.01 5.88
N ILE A 416 -9.27 -13.06 5.39
CA ILE A 416 -8.65 -11.99 6.17
C ILE A 416 -9.67 -10.88 6.45
N ASN A 417 -10.49 -10.53 5.45
CA ASN A 417 -11.47 -9.45 5.50
C ASN A 417 -12.90 -9.99 5.32
N PRO A 418 -13.43 -10.77 6.28
CA PRO A 418 -14.75 -11.40 6.14
C PRO A 418 -15.92 -10.40 6.10
N ASP A 419 -15.70 -9.16 6.54
CA ASP A 419 -16.72 -8.09 6.54
C ASP A 419 -16.57 -7.10 5.37
N SER A 420 -15.68 -7.38 4.41
CA SER A 420 -15.39 -6.50 3.26
C SER A 420 -16.27 -6.83 2.04
N PRO A 421 -17.19 -5.95 1.62
CA PRO A 421 -17.96 -6.14 0.38
C PRO A 421 -17.08 -6.26 -0.87
N ASP A 422 -15.94 -5.56 -0.90
CA ASP A 422 -14.98 -5.60 -2.00
C ASP A 422 -14.35 -7.01 -2.13
N SER A 423 -14.03 -7.66 -1.02
CA SER A 423 -13.41 -8.99 -1.02
C SER A 423 -14.36 -10.06 -1.56
N TYR A 424 -15.65 -10.00 -1.19
CA TYR A 424 -16.70 -10.82 -1.80
C TYR A 424 -16.85 -10.55 -3.30
N ASN A 425 -16.88 -9.27 -3.71
CA ASN A 425 -16.98 -8.89 -5.12
C ASN A 425 -15.78 -9.40 -5.93
N ASN A 426 -14.57 -9.29 -5.42
CA ASN A 426 -13.35 -9.68 -6.16
C ASN A 426 -13.27 -11.20 -6.33
N LEU A 427 -13.58 -11.97 -5.28
CA LEU A 427 -13.67 -13.43 -5.40
C LEU A 427 -14.79 -13.84 -6.36
N GLY A 428 -15.97 -13.21 -6.27
CA GLY A 428 -17.08 -13.45 -7.20
C GLY A 428 -16.70 -13.15 -8.64
N PHE A 429 -15.94 -12.07 -8.88
CA PHE A 429 -15.45 -11.72 -10.21
C PHE A 429 -14.46 -12.75 -10.75
N ALA A 430 -13.53 -13.25 -9.93
CA ALA A 430 -12.61 -14.31 -10.35
C ALA A 430 -13.34 -15.64 -10.64
N LEU A 431 -14.33 -16.01 -9.84
CA LEU A 431 -15.19 -17.18 -10.10
C LEU A 431 -15.98 -17.03 -11.41
N LEU A 432 -16.46 -15.82 -11.72
CA LEU A 432 -17.10 -15.53 -13.00
C LEU A 432 -16.15 -15.77 -14.19
N GLN A 433 -14.86 -15.44 -14.06
CA GLN A 433 -13.85 -15.66 -15.11
C GLN A 433 -13.58 -17.15 -15.40
N ILE A 434 -13.85 -18.04 -14.44
CA ILE A 434 -13.75 -19.50 -14.58
C ILE A 434 -15.13 -20.18 -14.76
N ARG A 435 -16.18 -19.41 -15.05
CA ARG A 435 -17.55 -19.88 -15.34
C ARG A 435 -18.26 -20.59 -14.17
N GLU A 436 -17.85 -20.32 -12.95
CA GLU A 436 -18.51 -20.75 -11.71
C GLU A 436 -19.65 -19.77 -11.36
N PHE A 437 -20.66 -19.68 -12.25
CA PHE A 437 -21.70 -18.63 -12.18
C PHE A 437 -22.51 -18.64 -10.88
N ASP A 438 -22.91 -19.83 -10.41
CA ASP A 438 -23.77 -19.96 -9.24
C ASP A 438 -23.05 -19.44 -7.98
N ARG A 439 -21.80 -19.87 -7.76
CA ARG A 439 -20.96 -19.40 -6.66
C ARG A 439 -20.63 -17.90 -6.77
N ALA A 440 -20.39 -17.40 -7.99
CA ALA A 440 -20.16 -15.99 -8.22
C ALA A 440 -21.39 -15.15 -7.82
N ILE A 441 -22.59 -15.60 -8.20
CA ILE A 441 -23.88 -14.96 -7.83
C ILE A 441 -24.04 -14.92 -6.32
N GLU A 442 -23.78 -16.01 -5.59
CA GLU A 442 -23.85 -16.06 -4.14
C GLU A 442 -22.93 -15.03 -3.47
N LEU A 443 -21.69 -14.90 -3.97
CA LEU A 443 -20.72 -13.92 -3.44
C LEU A 443 -21.13 -12.48 -3.74
N PHE A 444 -21.64 -12.17 -4.93
CA PHE A 444 -22.14 -10.82 -5.21
C PHE A 444 -23.36 -10.47 -4.34
N GLN A 445 -24.24 -11.44 -4.09
CA GLN A 445 -25.36 -11.25 -3.16
C GLN A 445 -24.86 -11.03 -1.72
N ALA A 446 -23.83 -11.74 -1.28
CA ALA A 446 -23.21 -11.52 0.02
C ALA A 446 -22.58 -10.12 0.13
N ALA A 447 -21.88 -9.65 -0.91
CA ALA A 447 -21.35 -8.28 -0.96
C ALA A 447 -22.47 -7.22 -0.82
N LEU A 448 -23.60 -7.42 -1.51
CA LEU A 448 -24.75 -6.50 -1.46
C LEU A 448 -25.53 -6.56 -0.14
N LYS A 449 -25.48 -7.70 0.58
CA LYS A 449 -26.02 -7.80 1.95
C LYS A 449 -25.20 -6.96 2.93
N LEU A 450 -23.88 -6.92 2.78
CA LEU A 450 -22.99 -6.10 3.61
C LEU A 450 -23.08 -4.62 3.24
N ASN A 451 -23.18 -4.29 1.95
CA ASN A 451 -23.33 -2.93 1.46
C ASN A 451 -24.28 -2.87 0.26
N THR A 452 -25.51 -2.42 0.50
CA THR A 452 -26.55 -2.28 -0.53
C THR A 452 -26.20 -1.26 -1.62
N GLY A 453 -25.28 -0.33 -1.35
CA GLY A 453 -24.81 0.68 -2.31
C GLY A 453 -23.61 0.25 -3.16
N HIS A 454 -23.17 -1.01 -3.07
CA HIS A 454 -21.96 -1.49 -3.76
C HIS A 454 -22.17 -1.69 -5.27
N GLN A 455 -21.98 -0.63 -6.06
CA GLN A 455 -22.30 -0.58 -7.50
C GLN A 455 -21.68 -1.71 -8.33
N LYS A 456 -20.37 -1.98 -8.18
CA LYS A 456 -19.68 -3.03 -8.95
C LYS A 456 -20.27 -4.42 -8.72
N ALA A 457 -20.68 -4.72 -7.49
CA ALA A 457 -21.26 -6.03 -7.15
C ALA A 457 -22.66 -6.17 -7.77
N ALA A 458 -23.45 -5.10 -7.78
CA ALA A 458 -24.76 -5.09 -8.43
C ALA A 458 -24.65 -5.27 -9.96
N GLU A 459 -23.69 -4.61 -10.60
CA GLU A 459 -23.41 -4.76 -12.03
C GLU A 459 -22.96 -6.18 -12.38
N ASN A 460 -22.00 -6.72 -11.62
CA ASN A 460 -21.50 -8.08 -11.82
C ASN A 460 -22.57 -9.14 -11.57
N LEU A 461 -23.42 -8.97 -10.56
CA LEU A 461 -24.57 -9.86 -10.31
C LEU A 461 -25.52 -9.88 -11.51
N LYS A 462 -25.89 -8.71 -12.03
CA LYS A 462 -26.77 -8.59 -13.21
C LYS A 462 -26.15 -9.26 -14.43
N LEU A 463 -24.85 -9.07 -14.65
CA LEU A 463 -24.12 -9.70 -15.75
C LEU A 463 -24.12 -11.24 -15.63
N ALA A 464 -23.81 -11.76 -14.43
CA ALA A 464 -23.78 -13.19 -14.17
C ALA A 464 -25.16 -13.84 -14.37
N GLN A 465 -26.22 -13.24 -13.82
CA GLN A 465 -27.59 -13.71 -13.97
C GLN A 465 -28.06 -13.68 -15.43
N LYS A 466 -27.83 -12.57 -16.14
CA LYS A 466 -28.20 -12.44 -17.55
C LYS A 466 -27.52 -13.52 -18.38
N THR A 467 -26.22 -13.73 -18.18
CA THR A 467 -25.44 -14.74 -18.91
C THR A 467 -25.98 -16.15 -18.65
N LEU A 468 -26.30 -16.48 -17.40
CA LEU A 468 -26.83 -17.78 -17.04
C LEU A 468 -28.21 -18.04 -17.66
N ILE A 469 -29.11 -17.04 -17.64
CA ILE A 469 -30.43 -17.12 -18.26
C ILE A 469 -30.32 -17.35 -19.77
N GLU A 470 -29.46 -16.62 -20.47
CA GLU A 470 -29.27 -16.76 -21.91
C GLU A 470 -28.69 -18.14 -22.30
N ILE A 471 -27.79 -18.69 -21.47
CA ILE A 471 -27.26 -20.05 -21.68
C ILE A 471 -28.39 -21.07 -21.49
N ASP A 472 -29.17 -20.94 -20.43
CA ASP A 472 -30.23 -21.90 -20.10
C ASP A 472 -31.37 -21.91 -21.12
N GLN A 473 -31.75 -20.73 -21.64
CA GLN A 473 -32.71 -20.62 -22.74
C GLN A 473 -32.21 -21.34 -23.99
N ARG A 474 -30.96 -21.10 -24.41
CA ARG A 474 -30.37 -21.78 -25.58
C ARG A 474 -30.25 -23.29 -25.38
N VAL A 475 -29.91 -23.74 -24.18
CA VAL A 475 -29.89 -25.18 -23.85
C VAL A 475 -31.28 -25.78 -24.01
N ALA A 476 -32.33 -25.12 -23.53
CA ALA A 476 -33.71 -25.59 -23.70
C ALA A 476 -34.14 -25.64 -25.18
N GLU A 477 -33.80 -24.62 -25.98
CA GLU A 477 -34.07 -24.59 -27.42
C GLU A 477 -33.39 -25.73 -28.17
N ILE A 478 -32.11 -25.99 -27.89
CA ILE A 478 -31.37 -27.09 -28.54
C ILE A 478 -31.92 -28.45 -28.08
N ASN A 479 -32.22 -28.62 -26.80
CA ASN A 479 -32.85 -29.85 -26.30
C ASN A 479 -34.20 -30.13 -26.97
N HIS A 480 -35.01 -29.11 -27.23
CA HIS A 480 -36.26 -29.27 -27.99
C HIS A 480 -35.98 -29.77 -29.41
N LYS A 481 -34.99 -29.21 -30.12
CA LYS A 481 -34.60 -29.69 -31.46
C LYS A 481 -34.06 -31.13 -31.43
N LEU A 482 -33.23 -31.46 -30.45
CA LEU A 482 -32.69 -32.80 -30.25
C LEU A 482 -33.77 -33.82 -29.85
N SER A 483 -34.92 -33.38 -29.32
CA SER A 483 -36.06 -34.28 -29.09
C SER A 483 -36.70 -34.78 -30.41
N LEU A 484 -36.51 -34.03 -31.49
CA LEU A 484 -36.99 -34.37 -32.84
C LEU A 484 -35.94 -35.18 -33.62
N ASP A 485 -34.65 -34.86 -33.45
CA ASP A 485 -33.52 -35.60 -34.01
C ASP A 485 -32.39 -35.76 -32.97
N PRO A 486 -32.39 -36.86 -32.18
CA PRO A 486 -31.44 -37.06 -31.10
C PRO A 486 -29.96 -37.20 -31.53
N ASN A 487 -29.71 -37.59 -32.79
CA ASN A 487 -28.38 -37.93 -33.28
C ASN A 487 -27.80 -36.86 -34.22
N HIS A 488 -28.46 -35.71 -34.34
CA HIS A 488 -27.98 -34.59 -35.14
C HIS A 488 -26.58 -34.15 -34.66
N PRO A 489 -25.50 -34.29 -35.47
CA PRO A 489 -24.13 -34.07 -35.00
C PRO A 489 -23.90 -32.63 -34.52
N GLU A 490 -24.29 -31.65 -35.34
CA GLU A 490 -24.08 -30.23 -35.06
C GLU A 490 -24.83 -29.75 -33.81
N LEU A 491 -26.08 -30.18 -33.59
CA LEU A 491 -26.84 -29.81 -32.40
C LEU A 491 -26.23 -30.42 -31.12
N ASN A 492 -25.70 -31.64 -31.19
CA ASN A 492 -24.99 -32.25 -30.07
C ASN A 492 -23.67 -31.51 -29.75
N ILE A 493 -22.92 -31.05 -30.77
CA ILE A 493 -21.74 -30.19 -30.58
C ILE A 493 -22.14 -28.87 -29.92
N GLN A 494 -23.19 -28.22 -30.43
CA GLN A 494 -23.68 -26.95 -29.89
C GLN A 494 -24.15 -27.08 -28.43
N LEU A 495 -24.87 -28.16 -28.09
CA LEU A 495 -25.28 -28.44 -26.72
C LEU A 495 -24.07 -28.67 -25.80
N GLY A 496 -23.09 -29.47 -26.24
CA GLY A 496 -21.83 -29.63 -25.50
C GLY A 496 -21.14 -28.30 -25.25
N ASN A 497 -21.06 -27.43 -26.27
CA ASN A 497 -20.44 -26.11 -26.16
C ASN A 497 -21.18 -25.20 -25.16
N LEU A 498 -22.52 -25.22 -25.17
CA LEU A 498 -23.31 -24.47 -24.20
C LEU A 498 -23.14 -25.01 -22.77
N LEU A 499 -23.05 -26.33 -22.60
CA LEU A 499 -22.81 -26.93 -21.29
C LEU A 499 -21.41 -26.60 -20.75
N GLN A 500 -20.38 -26.61 -21.61
CA GLN A 500 -19.05 -26.07 -21.26
C GLN A 500 -19.11 -24.58 -20.91
N LYS A 501 -19.89 -23.79 -21.66
CA LYS A 501 -20.08 -22.36 -21.37
C LYS A 501 -20.79 -22.15 -20.03
N ARG A 502 -21.65 -23.07 -19.61
CA ARG A 502 -22.31 -23.11 -18.30
C ARG A 502 -21.39 -23.60 -17.15
N GLY A 503 -20.15 -23.99 -17.45
CA GLY A 503 -19.25 -24.60 -16.45
C GLY A 503 -19.51 -26.09 -16.19
N LYS A 504 -20.47 -26.72 -16.89
CA LYS A 504 -20.80 -28.15 -16.74
C LYS A 504 -20.02 -29.02 -17.71
N THR A 505 -18.69 -28.88 -17.74
CA THR A 505 -17.79 -29.54 -18.71
C THR A 505 -17.92 -31.06 -18.73
N ALA A 506 -18.04 -31.72 -17.56
CA ALA A 506 -18.24 -33.17 -17.49
C ALA A 506 -19.53 -33.63 -18.19
N THR A 507 -20.61 -32.83 -18.10
CA THR A 507 -21.88 -33.14 -18.76
C THR A 507 -21.85 -32.87 -20.26
N ALA A 508 -20.87 -32.10 -20.76
CA ALA A 508 -20.72 -31.82 -22.19
C ALA A 508 -20.13 -33.02 -22.97
N ILE A 509 -19.27 -33.81 -22.32
CA ILE A 509 -18.53 -34.93 -22.94
C ILE A 509 -19.45 -35.93 -23.67
N PRO A 510 -20.56 -36.43 -23.06
CA PRO A 510 -21.45 -37.37 -23.74
C PRO A 510 -22.05 -36.82 -25.04
N TYR A 511 -22.27 -35.51 -25.14
CA TYR A 511 -22.82 -34.90 -26.35
C TYR A 511 -21.79 -34.80 -27.46
N TYR A 512 -20.53 -34.50 -27.16
CA TYR A 512 -19.46 -34.61 -28.15
C TYR A 512 -19.27 -36.05 -28.63
N GLN A 513 -19.35 -37.03 -27.72
CA GLN A 513 -19.30 -38.45 -28.07
C GLN A 513 -20.47 -38.87 -28.98
N LYS A 514 -21.69 -38.38 -28.73
CA LYS A 514 -22.83 -38.59 -29.62
C LYS A 514 -22.61 -38.01 -31.01
N ALA A 515 -22.07 -36.79 -31.11
CA ALA A 515 -21.74 -36.20 -32.40
C ALA A 515 -20.71 -37.05 -33.17
N LEU A 516 -19.69 -37.58 -32.47
CA LEU A 516 -18.67 -38.45 -33.04
C LEU A 516 -19.17 -39.84 -33.41
N ALA A 517 -20.28 -40.32 -32.82
CA ALA A 517 -20.91 -41.56 -33.25
C ALA A 517 -21.52 -41.44 -34.66
N SER A 518 -21.98 -40.24 -35.03
CA SER A 518 -22.54 -39.92 -36.34
C SER A 518 -21.47 -39.47 -37.35
N ASP A 519 -20.47 -38.72 -36.91
CA ASP A 519 -19.35 -38.24 -37.73
C ASP A 519 -18.01 -38.43 -36.96
N PRO A 520 -17.36 -39.61 -37.09
CA PRO A 520 -16.18 -39.98 -36.30
C PRO A 520 -14.92 -39.13 -36.51
N GLU A 521 -14.89 -38.33 -37.57
CA GLU A 521 -13.76 -37.48 -37.97
C GLU A 521 -14.10 -35.99 -37.85
N ASN A 522 -15.24 -35.65 -37.24
CA ASN A 522 -15.62 -34.26 -37.03
C ASN A 522 -14.57 -33.50 -36.20
N PHE A 523 -13.86 -32.56 -36.83
CA PHE A 523 -12.80 -31.79 -36.18
C PHE A 523 -13.30 -31.06 -34.92
N SER A 524 -14.44 -30.36 -35.03
CA SER A 524 -15.00 -29.57 -33.93
C SER A 524 -15.36 -30.46 -32.74
N ALA A 525 -15.99 -31.61 -32.96
CA ALA A 525 -16.35 -32.52 -31.88
C ALA A 525 -15.11 -33.16 -31.22
N LEU A 526 -14.12 -33.59 -32.01
CA LEU A 526 -12.86 -34.15 -31.48
C LEU A 526 -12.09 -33.09 -30.67
N ASN A 527 -11.94 -31.88 -31.21
CA ASN A 527 -11.22 -30.78 -30.56
C ASN A 527 -11.90 -30.38 -29.24
N ASN A 528 -13.23 -30.22 -29.25
CA ASN A 528 -13.98 -29.85 -28.05
C ASN A 528 -13.99 -30.98 -27.00
N LEU A 529 -14.02 -32.24 -27.43
CA LEU A 529 -13.88 -33.38 -26.52
C LEU A 529 -12.49 -33.42 -25.88
N ALA A 530 -11.42 -33.22 -26.65
CA ALA A 530 -10.06 -33.17 -26.13
C ALA A 530 -9.87 -32.03 -25.13
N ALA A 531 -10.35 -30.83 -25.47
CA ALA A 531 -10.32 -29.66 -24.58
C ALA A 531 -11.14 -29.88 -23.30
N ALA A 532 -12.31 -30.52 -23.39
CA ALA A 532 -13.12 -30.85 -22.21
C ALA A 532 -12.42 -31.83 -21.27
N ASN A 533 -11.73 -32.84 -21.82
CA ASN A 533 -10.94 -33.78 -21.03
C ASN A 533 -9.71 -33.11 -20.40
N ALA A 534 -9.04 -32.21 -21.14
CA ALA A 534 -7.93 -31.42 -20.62
C ALA A 534 -8.37 -30.55 -19.43
N TYR A 535 -9.51 -29.87 -19.53
CA TYR A 535 -10.09 -29.07 -18.45
C TYR A 535 -10.41 -29.89 -17.19
N LEU A 536 -10.77 -31.17 -17.36
CA LEU A 536 -11.03 -32.09 -16.25
C LEU A 536 -9.75 -32.82 -15.77
N HIS A 537 -8.57 -32.35 -16.17
CA HIS A 537 -7.27 -32.96 -15.86
C HIS A 537 -7.10 -34.41 -16.34
N GLN A 538 -7.90 -34.84 -17.32
CA GLN A 538 -7.78 -36.16 -17.96
C GLN A 538 -6.80 -36.08 -19.13
N PHE A 539 -5.56 -35.69 -18.83
CA PHE A 539 -4.56 -35.33 -19.84
C PHE A 539 -4.24 -36.46 -20.82
N ASP A 540 -4.12 -37.70 -20.35
CA ASP A 540 -3.83 -38.85 -21.23
C ASP A 540 -4.94 -39.09 -22.26
N VAL A 541 -6.21 -38.86 -21.88
CA VAL A 541 -7.35 -38.98 -22.79
C VAL A 541 -7.30 -37.85 -23.82
N ALA A 542 -7.08 -36.62 -23.37
CA ALA A 542 -6.98 -35.46 -24.24
C ALA A 542 -5.84 -35.60 -25.26
N ILE A 543 -4.65 -36.05 -24.82
CA ILE A 543 -3.49 -36.29 -25.68
C ILE A 543 -3.81 -37.32 -26.75
N ARG A 544 -4.42 -38.46 -26.42
CA ARG A 544 -4.80 -39.48 -27.42
C ARG A 544 -5.75 -38.93 -28.47
N ILE A 545 -6.69 -38.08 -28.09
CA ILE A 545 -7.64 -37.45 -29.03
C ILE A 545 -6.92 -36.43 -29.91
N TYR A 546 -6.05 -35.59 -29.34
CA TYR A 546 -5.27 -34.64 -30.14
C TYR A 546 -4.26 -35.34 -31.07
N GLN A 547 -3.63 -36.44 -30.65
CA GLN A 547 -2.82 -37.28 -31.53
C GLN A 547 -3.66 -37.83 -32.70
N LYS A 548 -4.88 -38.31 -32.44
CA LYS A 548 -5.81 -38.68 -33.52
C LYS A 548 -6.09 -37.49 -34.46
N LEU A 549 -6.30 -36.29 -33.92
CA LEU A 549 -6.48 -35.08 -34.73
C LEU A 549 -5.25 -34.77 -35.61
N THR A 550 -4.03 -34.96 -35.12
CA THR A 550 -2.81 -34.76 -35.95
C THR A 550 -2.70 -35.75 -37.11
N LEU A 551 -3.29 -36.95 -37.00
CA LEU A 551 -3.30 -37.94 -38.07
C LEU A 551 -4.33 -37.59 -39.16
N ILE A 552 -5.49 -37.08 -38.77
CA ILE A 552 -6.60 -36.75 -39.69
C ILE A 552 -6.40 -35.35 -40.31
N PHE A 553 -5.88 -34.41 -39.52
CA PHE A 553 -5.74 -33.00 -39.90
C PHE A 553 -4.28 -32.53 -39.66
N PRO A 554 -3.30 -33.03 -40.45
CA PRO A 554 -1.88 -32.85 -40.17
C PRO A 554 -1.37 -31.41 -40.31
N ASP A 555 -2.15 -30.52 -40.93
CA ASP A 555 -1.80 -29.12 -41.17
C ASP A 555 -2.40 -28.14 -40.14
N GLN A 556 -3.18 -28.62 -39.17
CA GLN A 556 -3.81 -27.77 -38.17
C GLN A 556 -2.83 -27.40 -37.04
N ALA A 557 -2.28 -26.20 -37.11
CA ALA A 557 -1.24 -25.74 -36.21
C ALA A 557 -1.70 -25.66 -34.74
N GLU A 558 -2.97 -25.31 -34.47
CA GLU A 558 -3.49 -25.23 -33.10
C GLU A 558 -3.52 -26.59 -32.40
N VAL A 559 -3.66 -27.70 -33.12
CA VAL A 559 -3.66 -29.06 -32.55
C VAL A 559 -2.30 -29.37 -31.91
N TYR A 560 -1.21 -29.03 -32.60
CA TYR A 560 0.15 -29.20 -32.08
C TYR A 560 0.44 -28.25 -30.91
N PHE A 561 -0.08 -27.01 -30.96
CA PHE A 561 0.03 -26.09 -29.82
C PHE A 561 -0.67 -26.66 -28.58
N ASN A 562 -1.88 -27.19 -28.72
CA ASN A 562 -2.61 -27.80 -27.60
C ASN A 562 -1.90 -29.04 -27.05
N LEU A 563 -1.29 -29.87 -27.91
CA LEU A 563 -0.43 -30.98 -27.46
C LEU A 563 0.79 -30.47 -26.69
N ALA A 564 1.43 -29.40 -27.15
CA ALA A 564 2.56 -28.80 -26.45
C ALA A 564 2.17 -28.38 -25.03
N CYS A 565 1.02 -27.70 -24.87
CA CYS A 565 0.48 -27.32 -23.56
C CYS A 565 0.20 -28.55 -22.67
N LEU A 566 -0.40 -29.61 -23.22
CA LEU A 566 -0.71 -30.82 -22.44
C LEU A 566 0.54 -31.58 -21.98
N TYR A 567 1.53 -31.76 -22.86
CA TYR A 567 2.80 -32.38 -22.48
C TYR A 567 3.55 -31.52 -21.46
N SER A 568 3.47 -30.21 -21.61
CA SER A 568 4.02 -29.24 -20.67
C SER A 568 3.37 -29.38 -19.29
N LEU A 569 2.04 -29.48 -19.21
CA LEU A 569 1.31 -29.75 -17.95
C LEU A 569 1.66 -31.10 -17.32
N GLN A 570 1.98 -32.12 -18.12
CA GLN A 570 2.50 -33.41 -17.64
C GLN A 570 3.99 -33.39 -17.29
N ASN A 571 4.65 -32.24 -17.40
CA ASN A 571 6.09 -32.06 -17.22
C ASN A 571 6.96 -32.89 -18.18
N ASN A 572 6.40 -33.28 -19.32
CA ASN A 572 7.12 -33.91 -20.42
C ASN A 572 7.70 -32.84 -21.35
N ILE A 573 8.81 -32.24 -20.89
CA ILE A 573 9.48 -31.12 -21.55
C ILE A 573 9.90 -31.43 -23.00
N PRO A 574 10.48 -32.62 -23.32
CA PRO A 574 10.87 -32.93 -24.70
C PRO A 574 9.71 -32.88 -25.69
N ASP A 575 8.59 -33.57 -25.38
CA ASP A 575 7.44 -33.63 -26.27
C ASP A 575 6.71 -32.28 -26.36
N ALA A 576 6.69 -31.52 -25.26
CA ALA A 576 6.16 -30.16 -25.25
C ALA A 576 6.91 -29.25 -26.24
N ILE A 577 8.24 -29.30 -26.22
CA ILE A 577 9.08 -28.52 -27.14
C ILE A 577 8.90 -28.97 -28.59
N ASP A 578 8.87 -30.28 -28.85
CA ASP A 578 8.75 -30.79 -30.22
C ASP A 578 7.41 -30.44 -30.87
N ASN A 579 6.32 -30.52 -30.09
CA ASN A 579 5.00 -30.10 -30.53
C ASN A 579 4.92 -28.58 -30.71
N LEU A 580 5.53 -27.78 -29.84
CA LEU A 580 5.57 -26.32 -30.00
C LEU A 580 6.36 -25.91 -31.25
N LYS A 581 7.50 -26.57 -31.52
CA LYS A 581 8.25 -26.40 -32.78
C LYS A 581 7.39 -26.70 -33.99
N THR A 582 6.67 -27.82 -33.93
CA THR A 582 5.79 -28.25 -35.03
C THR A 582 4.64 -27.28 -35.24
N ALA A 583 4.00 -26.79 -34.17
CA ALA A 583 2.96 -25.78 -34.24
C ALA A 583 3.43 -24.52 -34.98
N VAL A 584 4.57 -23.95 -34.57
CA VAL A 584 5.14 -22.76 -35.20
C VAL A 584 5.51 -23.03 -36.67
N ARG A 585 6.12 -24.18 -36.98
CA ARG A 585 6.44 -24.58 -38.36
C ARG A 585 5.19 -24.72 -39.23
N LYS A 586 4.06 -25.12 -38.63
CA LYS A 586 2.76 -25.25 -39.30
C LYS A 586 1.97 -23.93 -39.37
N GLY A 587 2.54 -22.83 -38.88
CA GLY A 587 1.95 -21.49 -39.04
C GLY A 587 1.21 -20.98 -37.80
N TYR A 588 1.38 -21.59 -36.62
CA TYR A 588 0.84 -21.02 -35.38
C TYR A 588 1.55 -19.70 -35.03
N ASP A 589 0.83 -18.60 -35.08
CA ASP A 589 1.36 -17.23 -35.02
C ASP A 589 0.87 -16.40 -33.80
N ASN A 590 0.12 -17.01 -32.89
CA ASN A 590 -0.35 -16.35 -31.67
C ASN A 590 0.78 -16.25 -30.62
N TYR A 591 1.78 -15.43 -30.93
CA TYR A 591 3.00 -15.24 -30.12
C TYR A 591 2.69 -14.71 -28.73
N ASN A 592 1.63 -13.90 -28.59
CA ASN A 592 1.20 -13.42 -27.29
C ASN A 592 0.78 -14.59 -26.42
N LEU A 593 -0.03 -15.52 -26.94
CA LEU A 593 -0.45 -16.70 -26.20
C LEU A 593 0.74 -17.62 -25.89
N ILE A 594 1.66 -17.87 -26.82
CA ILE A 594 2.89 -18.63 -26.51
C ILE A 594 3.65 -18.02 -25.32
N LYS A 595 3.70 -16.69 -25.22
CA LYS A 595 4.41 -15.95 -24.17
C LYS A 595 3.68 -15.96 -22.83
N THR A 596 2.35 -15.87 -22.84
CA THR A 596 1.54 -15.66 -21.64
C THR A 596 0.90 -16.93 -21.10
N ASP A 597 0.66 -17.94 -21.94
CA ASP A 597 -0.04 -19.17 -21.56
C ASP A 597 0.67 -19.90 -20.41
N HIS A 598 -0.07 -20.10 -19.32
CA HIS A 598 0.44 -20.67 -18.09
C HIS A 598 0.86 -22.14 -18.27
N ASP A 599 0.22 -22.87 -19.17
CA ASP A 599 0.48 -24.29 -19.39
C ASP A 599 1.93 -24.51 -19.85
N LEU A 600 2.52 -23.53 -20.52
CA LEU A 600 3.91 -23.54 -21.00
C LEU A 600 4.93 -23.05 -19.97
N LYS A 601 4.54 -22.76 -18.71
CA LYS A 601 5.41 -22.12 -17.71
C LYS A 601 6.73 -22.86 -17.46
N ASN A 602 6.71 -24.19 -17.41
CA ASN A 602 7.91 -25.00 -17.12
C ASN A 602 8.88 -25.10 -18.32
N ILE A 603 8.42 -24.86 -19.56
CA ILE A 603 9.31 -24.84 -20.74
C ILE A 603 9.93 -23.45 -20.98
N ARG A 604 9.48 -22.39 -20.28
CA ARG A 604 9.94 -21.01 -20.54
C ARG A 604 11.43 -20.76 -20.31
N LYS A 605 12.08 -21.57 -19.47
CA LYS A 605 13.52 -21.48 -19.16
C LYS A 605 14.39 -22.32 -20.11
N THR A 606 13.78 -22.95 -21.11
CA THR A 606 14.52 -23.81 -22.04
C THR A 606 15.17 -22.95 -23.13
N SER A 607 16.35 -23.36 -23.59
CA SER A 607 17.09 -22.65 -24.63
C SER A 607 16.28 -22.48 -25.92
N PHE A 608 15.46 -23.47 -26.25
CA PHE A 608 14.54 -23.40 -27.38
C PHE A 608 13.51 -22.28 -27.20
N TYR A 609 12.79 -22.26 -26.07
CA TYR A 609 11.75 -21.27 -25.83
C TYR A 609 12.30 -19.85 -25.80
N GLU A 610 13.46 -19.64 -25.17
CA GLU A 610 14.14 -18.34 -25.17
C GLU A 610 14.51 -17.88 -26.58
N SER A 611 15.01 -18.81 -27.42
CA SER A 611 15.34 -18.52 -28.82
C SER A 611 14.10 -18.21 -29.65
N LEU A 612 13.02 -18.97 -29.42
CA LEU A 612 11.74 -18.80 -30.08
C LEU A 612 11.15 -17.41 -29.77
N VAL A 613 11.11 -17.01 -28.49
CA VAL A 613 10.60 -15.68 -28.10
C VAL A 613 11.46 -14.54 -28.64
N LYS A 614 12.80 -14.72 -28.69
CA LYS A 614 13.69 -13.74 -29.34
C LYS A 614 13.39 -13.58 -30.83
N SER A 615 13.12 -14.69 -31.53
CA SER A 615 12.79 -14.66 -32.96
C SER A 615 11.50 -13.89 -33.27
N PHE A 616 10.53 -13.88 -32.35
CA PHE A 616 9.30 -13.10 -32.49
C PHE A 616 9.54 -11.59 -32.41
N HIS A 617 10.49 -11.14 -31.59
CA HIS A 617 10.84 -9.71 -31.49
C HIS A 617 11.55 -9.20 -32.75
N SER A 618 12.26 -10.06 -33.48
CA SER A 618 12.92 -9.72 -34.75
C SER A 618 11.99 -9.74 -35.97
N ALA A 619 10.81 -10.37 -35.87
CA ALA A 619 9.86 -10.54 -36.98
C ALA A 619 8.72 -9.48 -36.99
N MET A 620 8.57 -8.71 -35.92
CA MET A 620 7.64 -7.56 -35.89
C MET A 620 8.27 -6.36 -36.61
N PRO A 621 7.63 -5.77 -37.64
CA PRO A 621 8.07 -4.50 -38.19
C PRO A 621 8.05 -3.45 -37.07
N VAL A 622 9.12 -2.68 -36.95
CA VAL A 622 9.18 -1.49 -36.11
C VAL A 622 8.21 -0.45 -36.70
N GLU A 623 6.93 -0.53 -36.40
CA GLU A 623 5.93 0.45 -36.88
C GLU A 623 5.31 1.33 -35.79
N ASP A 624 5.69 1.20 -34.51
CA ASP A 624 5.04 1.98 -33.44
C ASP A 624 5.90 3.07 -32.75
N GLU A 625 7.15 3.30 -33.16
CA GLU A 625 7.94 4.43 -32.62
C GLU A 625 7.91 5.70 -33.49
N ALA A 626 7.41 5.62 -34.72
CA ALA A 626 7.40 6.78 -35.63
C ALA A 626 6.10 7.62 -35.57
N ARG A 627 4.99 7.08 -35.05
CA ARG A 627 3.69 7.79 -35.08
C ARG A 627 3.46 8.78 -33.93
N ASN A 628 4.25 8.71 -32.85
CA ASN A 628 4.14 9.60 -31.69
C ASN A 628 5.15 10.76 -31.67
N ARG A 629 5.88 11.01 -32.77
CA ARG A 629 6.72 12.22 -32.93
C ARG A 629 6.18 13.27 -33.89
N SER A 630 4.96 13.08 -34.40
CA SER A 630 4.27 14.11 -35.17
C SER A 630 2.77 14.11 -34.89
N LYS A 631 2.39 14.63 -33.70
CA LYS A 631 1.13 15.31 -33.45
C LYS A 631 1.20 16.13 -32.18
#